data_AF-A0A523DJA2-F1
#
_entry.id   AF-A0A523DJA2-F1
#
_cell.length_a   1.000
_cell.length_b   1.000
_cell.length_c   1.000
_cell.angle_alpha   90.00
_cell.angle_beta   90.00
_cell.angle_gamma   90.00
#
_symmetry.space_group_name_H-M   'P 1'
#
loop_
_entity.id
_entity.type
_entity.pdbx_description
1 polymer ?
#
loop_
_entity_poly.entity_id
_entity_poly.type
_entity_poly.pdbx_seq_one_letter_code
_entity_poly.pdbx_strand_id
1 'polypeptide(L)' 'MRDALRMILATRRTTISRPIYGASDVPFHSHYGFNWRLLRDRVETQFIIDRVLFSPITLPGGWLASQAWLVCSPRVEDA' A
#
# COMPACT_ATOMS: atom_id res chain seq x y z
N MET A 1 -4.90 15.76 -4.36
CA MET A 1 -6.12 14.96 -4.11
C MET A 1 -6.35 13.81 -5.11
N ARG A 2 -6.11 13.99 -6.41
CA ARG A 2 -6.38 12.94 -7.43
C ARG A 2 -5.74 11.57 -7.12
N ASP A 3 -4.48 11.56 -6.68
CA ASP A 3 -3.78 10.30 -6.35
C ASP A 3 -4.25 9.67 -5.04
N ALA A 4 -4.72 10.48 -4.09
CA ALA A 4 -5.36 9.96 -2.88
C ALA A 4 -6.65 9.22 -3.24
N LEU A 5 -7.53 9.81 -4.06
CA LEU A 5 -8.77 9.15 -4.50
C LEU A 5 -8.52 7.82 -5.23
N ARG A 6 -7.48 7.77 -6.08
CA ARG A 6 -7.06 6.53 -6.75
C ARG A 6 -6.68 5.44 -5.75
N MET A 7 -5.94 5.79 -4.69
CA MET A 7 -5.56 4.88 -3.62
C MET A 7 -6.77 4.42 -2.79
N ILE A 8 -7.65 5.35 -2.40
CA ILE A 8 -8.85 5.06 -1.60
C ILE A 8 -9.71 4.02 -2.34
N LEU A 9 -9.98 4.26 -3.62
CA LEU A 9 -10.85 3.41 -4.46
C LEU A 9 -10.15 2.16 -5.00
N ALA A 10 -8.83 2.00 -4.81
CA ALA A 10 -8.11 0.86 -5.34
C ALA A 10 -8.49 -0.44 -4.63
N THR A 11 -8.73 -1.47 -5.42
CA THR A 11 -8.86 -2.85 -4.93
C THR A 11 -7.55 -3.61 -5.16
N ARG A 12 -7.44 -4.84 -4.66
CA ARG A 12 -6.30 -5.72 -4.97
C ARG A 12 -6.06 -5.96 -6.47
N ARG A 13 -7.08 -5.78 -7.31
CA ARG A 13 -6.97 -5.98 -8.78
C ARG A 13 -6.67 -4.69 -9.55
N THR A 14 -6.57 -3.56 -8.85
CA THR A 14 -6.43 -2.26 -9.49
C THR A 14 -4.96 -1.93 -9.72
N THR A 15 -4.53 -1.84 -10.98
CA THR A 15 -3.23 -1.27 -11.32
C THR A 15 -3.31 0.25 -11.24
N ILE A 16 -2.58 0.86 -10.30
CA ILE A 16 -2.47 2.32 -10.20
C ILE A 16 -1.20 2.74 -10.93
N SER A 17 -1.34 3.52 -12.00
CA SER A 17 -0.19 4.18 -12.64
C SER A 17 0.47 5.13 -11.64
N ARG A 18 1.80 5.03 -11.47
CA ARG A 18 2.60 5.90 -10.60
C ARG A 18 3.24 7.02 -11.44
N PRO A 19 2.59 8.19 -11.57
CA PRO A 19 3.18 9.32 -12.26
C PRO A 19 4.47 9.78 -11.55
N ILE A 20 5.43 10.23 -12.36
CA ILE A 20 6.62 10.93 -11.90
C ILE A 20 6.28 12.43 -11.96
N TYR A 21 6.50 13.11 -10.85
CA TYR A 21 6.36 14.54 -10.70
C TYR A 21 7.74 15.18 -10.52
N GLY A 22 7.81 16.51 -10.60
CA GLY A 22 9.06 17.25 -10.46
C GLY A 22 9.72 17.54 -11.81
N ALA A 23 10.85 18.25 -11.74
CA ALA A 23 11.70 18.48 -12.90
C ALA A 23 12.50 17.21 -13.25
N SER A 24 13.00 17.13 -14.49
CA SER A 24 13.67 15.93 -14.99
C SER A 24 14.93 15.54 -14.19
N ASP A 25 15.57 16.51 -13.54
CA ASP A 25 16.75 16.35 -12.68
C ASP A 25 16.40 15.99 -11.23
N VAL A 26 15.18 16.28 -10.78
CA VAL A 26 14.69 15.93 -9.44
C VAL A 26 13.31 15.25 -9.52
N PRO A 27 13.23 14.06 -10.13
CA PRO A 27 11.99 13.32 -10.23
C PRO A 27 11.58 12.74 -8.87
N PHE A 28 10.30 12.83 -8.54
CA PHE A 28 9.74 12.20 -7.35
C PHE A 28 8.36 11.60 -7.64
N HIS A 29 7.98 10.61 -6.84
CA HIS A 29 6.61 10.10 -6.84
C HIS A 29 5.82 10.70 -5.69
N SER A 30 4.52 10.89 -5.89
CA SER A 30 3.64 11.19 -4.75
C SER A 30 3.71 10.05 -3.73
N HIS A 31 3.63 10.42 -2.45
CA HIS A 31 3.38 9.48 -1.35
C HIS A 31 1.94 8.95 -1.35
N TYR A 32 1.05 9.49 -2.19
CA TYR A 32 -0.27 8.95 -2.50
C TYR A 32 -0.28 8.17 -3.83
N GLY A 33 -1.35 7.42 -4.08
CA GLY A 33 -1.49 6.63 -5.31
C GLY A 33 -0.78 5.28 -5.28
N PHE A 34 -0.48 4.77 -4.09
CA PHE A 34 0.11 3.44 -3.90
C PHE A 34 -0.96 2.41 -3.55
N ASN A 35 -0.96 1.25 -4.24
CA ASN A 35 -1.93 0.19 -3.96
C ASN A 35 -1.41 -0.76 -2.87
N TRP A 36 -1.59 -0.38 -1.60
CA TRP A 36 -1.18 -1.21 -0.47
C TRP A 36 -1.93 -2.56 -0.41
N ARG A 37 -3.14 -2.66 -0.99
CA ARG A 37 -3.92 -3.90 -1.03
C ARG A 37 -3.27 -4.93 -1.96
N LEU A 38 -2.78 -4.50 -3.12
CA LEU A 38 -1.99 -5.35 -4.01
C LEU A 38 -0.61 -5.69 -3.40
N LEU A 39 0.02 -4.73 -2.72
CA LEU A 39 1.26 -5.00 -1.99
C LEU A 39 1.04 -6.08 -0.92
N ARG A 40 -0.04 -5.98 -0.15
CA ARG A 40 -0.44 -6.96 0.87
C ARG A 40 -0.52 -8.37 0.27
N ASP A 41 -1.24 -8.55 -0.83
CA ASP A 41 -1.37 -9.86 -1.51
C ASP A 41 0.00 -10.43 -1.90
N ARG A 42 0.94 -9.57 -2.34
CA ARG A 42 2.30 -9.99 -2.69
C ARG A 42 3.16 -10.30 -1.46
N VAL A 43 3.01 -9.55 -0.38
CA VAL A 43 3.72 -9.80 0.89
C VAL A 43 3.21 -11.11 1.51
N GLU A 44 1.91 -11.38 1.42
CA GLU A 44 1.31 -12.64 1.87
C GLU A 44 1.91 -13.87 1.18
N THR A 45 2.50 -13.76 -0.03
CA THR A 45 3.16 -14.93 -0.65
C THR A 45 4.48 -15.31 0.02
N GLN A 46 5.09 -14.42 0.80
CA GLN A 46 6.40 -14.63 1.43
C GLN A 46 6.36 -14.59 2.96
N PHE A 47 5.38 -13.89 3.53
CA PHE A 47 5.23 -13.71 4.97
C PHE A 47 3.82 -14.11 5.43
N ILE A 48 3.67 -14.32 6.74
CA ILE A 48 2.38 -14.32 7.40
C ILE A 48 2.10 -12.88 7.82
N ILE A 49 0.98 -12.31 7.36
CA ILE A 49 0.57 -10.96 7.78
C ILE A 49 -0.31 -11.11 9.03
N ASP A 50 0.26 -10.79 10.18
CA ASP A 50 -0.42 -10.89 11.47
C ASP A 50 -1.49 -9.80 11.61
N ARG A 51 -1.13 -8.56 11.23
CA ARG A 51 -2.00 -7.39 11.33
C ARG A 51 -1.69 -6.37 10.24
N VAL A 52 -2.71 -5.62 9.86
CA VAL A 52 -2.56 -4.41 9.05
C VAL A 52 -2.97 -3.22 9.91
N LEU A 53 -2.07 -2.26 10.08
CA LEU A 53 -2.31 -1.02 10.81
C LEU A 53 -2.40 0.16 9.84
N PHE A 54 -3.16 1.18 10.25
CA PHE A 54 -3.45 2.33 9.41
C PHE A 54 -3.15 3.63 10.16
N SER A 55 -2.59 4.60 9.45
CA SER A 55 -2.35 5.96 9.96
C SER A 55 -2.93 7.00 8.99
N PRO A 56 -3.52 8.10 9.49
CA PRO A 56 -3.71 8.45 10.91
C PRO A 56 -4.94 7.81 11.56
N ILE A 57 -5.82 7.21 10.74
CA ILE A 57 -7.09 6.61 11.20
C ILE A 57 -6.93 5.10 11.24
N THR A 58 -7.11 4.50 12.42
CA THR A 58 -6.96 3.05 12.68
C THR A 58 -8.22 2.23 12.38
N LEU A 59 -9.26 2.84 11.78
CA LEU A 59 -10.52 2.17 11.49
C LEU A 59 -10.34 0.97 10.52
N PRO A 60 -11.13 -0.10 10.70
CA PRO A 60 -11.09 -1.26 9.82
C PRO A 60 -11.34 -0.86 8.35
N GLY A 61 -10.52 -1.39 7.44
CA GLY A 61 -10.67 -1.19 5.99
C GLY A 61 -9.73 -0.16 5.37
N GLY A 62 -9.11 0.73 6.16
CA GLY A 62 -8.01 1.59 5.71
C GLY A 62 -8.34 2.55 4.56
N TRP A 63 -9.62 2.81 4.29
CA TRP A 63 -10.07 3.60 3.15
C TRP A 63 -9.71 5.08 3.28
N LEU A 64 -9.55 5.61 4.50
CA LEU A 64 -9.15 7.00 4.75
C LEU A 64 -7.72 7.11 5.28
N ALA A 65 -6.99 5.99 5.33
CA ALA A 65 -5.62 5.96 5.80
C ALA A 65 -4.69 6.49 4.70
N SER A 66 -3.77 7.38 5.07
CA SER A 66 -2.70 7.82 4.17
C SER A 66 -1.54 6.83 4.15
N GLN A 67 -1.43 5.99 5.18
CA GLN A 67 -0.38 4.99 5.34
C GLN A 67 -0.97 3.66 5.81
N ALA A 68 -0.42 2.56 5.28
CA ALA A 68 -0.72 1.20 5.70
C ALA A 68 0.58 0.50 6.11
N TRP A 69 0.54 -0.17 7.25
CA TRP A 69 1.66 -0.91 7.83
C TRP A 69 1.29 -2.38 7.89
N LEU A 70 2.14 -3.23 7.30
CA LEU A 70 1.98 -4.68 7.34
C LEU A 70 2.90 -5.21 8.45
N VAL A 71 2.31 -5.75 9.52
CA VAL A 71 3.05 -6.43 10.58
C VAL A 71 3.16 -7.89 10.17
N CYS A 72 4.38 -8.35 9.94
CA CYS A 72 4.66 -9.64 9.32
C CYS A 72 5.52 -10.52 10.24
N SER A 73 5.24 -11.81 10.21
CA SER A 73 6.08 -12.88 10.77
C SER A 73 6.63 -13.77 9.64
N PRO A 74 7.80 -14.41 9.84
CA PRO A 74 8.36 -15.31 8.84
C PRO A 74 7.43 -16.51 8.61
N ARG A 75 7.28 -16.94 7.35
CA ARG A 75 6.73 -18.25 7.07
C ARG A 75 7.80 -19.27 7.45
N VAL A 76 7.55 -20.04 8.51
CA VAL A 76 8.37 -21.21 8.79
C VAL A 76 8.02 -22.23 7.71
N GLU A 77 8.88 -22.38 6.72
CA GLU A 77 8.85 -23.55 5.86
C GLU A 77 9.43 -24.70 6.70
N ASP A 78 8.59 -25.68 7.03
CA ASP A 78 9.09 -26.94 7.56
C ASP A 78 10.02 -27.55 6.50
N ALA A 79 11.33 -27.51 6.78
CA ALA A 79 12.38 -28.13 5.97
C ALA A 79 12.54 -29.61 6.32
#